data_AF-A0A8C3LJE6-F1
#
_entry.id   AF-A0A8C3LJE6-F1
#
_cell.length_a   1.000
_cell.length_b   1.000
_cell.length_c   1.000
_cell.angle_alpha   90.00
_cell.angle_beta   90.00
_cell.angle_gamma   90.00
#
_symmetry.space_group_name_H-M   'P 1'
#
loop_
_entity.id
_entity.type
_entity.pdbx_description
1 polymer ?
#
loop_
_entity_poly.entity_id
_entity_poly.type
_entity_poly.pdbx_seq_one_letter_code
_entity_poly.pdbx_strand_id
1 'polypeptide(L)'
;MPGTGEPPPRGWATMGRWRGPSILLAVLLLLCPLPAPACPHTCHCWAGDVDCRQRALHEVPRLLPTNASSLWLGYNLIAVLGARAFPSLPVLLRLSLTHNRLEKIHRQALLGLGALQDLDLSDNYLSVLSPETFLPLTSLSILNLGYNRLEELEAGVPPALPQLQAIFLNGNPWMCSCSILPLWRWLGHNREKVPERTSLQCMFPESLNTYPIMAFGNDSFQQCQKVPLSAQNYAAFLLIGPFSFLASIFCCTLIGSIVVVYQHLRKESQTWRRPLSSGDH
;
A
#
# COMPACT_ATOMS: atom_id res chain seq x y z
N MET A 1 -15.60 -112.38 -10.26
CA MET A 1 -16.66 -112.22 -9.23
C MET A 1 -17.11 -110.76 -9.26
N PRO A 2 -18.40 -110.50 -9.50
CA PRO A 2 -18.96 -109.16 -9.71
C PRO A 2 -19.61 -108.58 -8.43
N GLY A 3 -19.92 -107.28 -8.48
CA GLY A 3 -20.69 -106.53 -7.47
C GLY A 3 -19.77 -105.73 -6.56
N THR A 4 -19.92 -104.42 -6.39
CA THR A 4 -21.17 -103.68 -6.17
C THR A 4 -21.07 -102.24 -6.67
N GLY A 5 -22.14 -101.75 -7.28
CA GLY A 5 -22.32 -100.32 -7.59
C GLY A 5 -22.88 -99.57 -6.38
N GLU A 6 -22.50 -98.30 -6.26
CA GLU A 6 -23.18 -97.29 -5.45
C GLU A 6 -23.30 -95.96 -6.24
N PRO A 7 -24.38 -95.18 -6.03
CA PRO A 7 -24.78 -94.05 -6.87
C PRO A 7 -24.14 -92.72 -6.43
N PRO A 8 -24.18 -91.65 -7.26
CA PRO A 8 -23.63 -90.35 -6.89
C PRO A 8 -24.62 -89.56 -6.00
N PRO A 9 -24.17 -88.83 -4.97
CA PRO A 9 -25.05 -87.94 -4.23
C PRO A 9 -25.22 -86.61 -4.98
N ARG A 10 -26.49 -86.20 -5.07
CA ARG A 10 -26.94 -84.86 -5.42
C ARG A 10 -26.48 -83.87 -4.36
N GLY A 11 -25.98 -82.72 -4.80
CA GLY A 11 -25.70 -81.61 -3.90
C GLY A 11 -25.30 -80.37 -4.66
N TRP A 12 -26.28 -79.64 -5.20
CA TRP A 12 -26.09 -78.25 -5.62
C TRP A 12 -25.75 -77.41 -4.39
N ALA A 13 -24.45 -77.20 -4.15
CA ALA A 13 -23.97 -76.22 -3.19
C ALA A 13 -24.16 -74.82 -3.79
N THR A 14 -25.24 -74.21 -3.33
CA THR A 14 -25.51 -72.78 -3.22
C THR A 14 -24.37 -71.84 -3.63
N MET A 15 -24.69 -71.02 -4.63
CA MET A 15 -24.06 -69.74 -4.96
C MET A 15 -23.70 -68.97 -3.67
N GLY A 16 -22.41 -68.87 -3.39
CA GLY A 16 -21.87 -68.05 -2.31
C GLY A 16 -22.31 -66.62 -2.52
N ARG A 17 -23.27 -66.19 -1.71
CA ARG A 17 -23.75 -64.82 -1.59
C ARG A 17 -22.54 -63.93 -1.31
N TRP A 18 -22.08 -63.18 -2.30
CA TRP A 18 -21.12 -62.09 -2.10
C TRP A 18 -21.77 -61.13 -1.11
N ARG A 19 -21.42 -61.25 0.17
CA ARG A 19 -21.75 -60.26 1.18
C ARG A 19 -21.02 -59.00 0.72
N GLY A 20 -21.80 -58.00 0.30
CA GLY A 20 -21.29 -56.69 -0.07
C GLY A 20 -20.36 -56.13 1.00
N PRO A 21 -19.51 -55.13 0.65
CA PRO A 21 -18.50 -54.61 1.56
C PRO A 21 -19.16 -54.30 2.91
N SER A 22 -18.68 -54.99 3.94
CA SER A 22 -19.26 -54.97 5.29
C SER A 22 -19.62 -53.54 5.66
N ILE A 23 -20.83 -53.33 6.19
CA ILE A 23 -21.29 -52.03 6.71
C ILE A 23 -20.24 -51.42 7.69
N LEU A 24 -19.47 -52.29 8.35
CA LEU A 24 -18.27 -51.94 9.12
C LEU A 24 -17.21 -51.12 8.35
N LEU A 25 -16.95 -51.41 7.08
CA LEU A 25 -15.98 -50.69 6.24
C LEU A 25 -16.50 -49.29 5.87
N ALA A 26 -17.81 -49.15 5.65
CA ALA A 26 -18.46 -47.86 5.40
C ALA A 26 -18.54 -47.01 6.68
N VAL A 27 -18.76 -47.64 7.84
CA VAL A 27 -18.76 -46.97 9.15
C VAL A 27 -17.34 -46.55 9.57
N LEU A 28 -16.30 -47.31 9.21
CA LEU A 28 -14.91 -46.92 9.45
C LEU A 28 -14.50 -45.66 8.66
N LEU A 29 -15.05 -45.47 7.45
CA LEU A 29 -14.86 -44.27 6.64
C LEU A 29 -15.64 -43.05 7.17
N LEU A 30 -16.75 -43.27 7.89
CA LEU A 30 -17.54 -42.22 8.57
C LEU A 30 -16.95 -41.82 9.94
N LEU A 31 -16.15 -42.69 10.56
CA LEU A 31 -15.42 -42.43 11.81
C LEU A 31 -14.05 -41.77 11.59
N CYS A 32 -13.58 -41.72 10.34
CA CYS A 32 -12.35 -41.01 10.02
C CYS A 32 -12.67 -39.51 10.02
N PRO A 33 -12.13 -38.70 10.96
CA PRO A 33 -12.31 -37.26 10.89
C PRO A 33 -11.85 -36.80 9.51
N LEU A 34 -12.64 -35.90 8.89
CA LEU A 34 -12.25 -35.17 7.67
C LEU A 34 -10.76 -34.86 7.74
N PRO A 35 -9.96 -35.14 6.68
CA PRO A 35 -8.54 -34.86 6.72
C PRO A 35 -8.39 -33.40 7.10
N ALA A 36 -7.89 -33.15 8.32
CA ALA A 36 -7.50 -31.81 8.75
C ALA A 36 -6.62 -31.26 7.62
N PRO A 37 -6.78 -29.98 7.22
CA PRO A 37 -6.00 -29.44 6.13
C PRO A 37 -4.53 -29.75 6.41
N ALA A 38 -3.99 -30.65 5.59
CA ALA A 38 -2.82 -31.41 5.98
C ALA A 38 -1.65 -30.44 6.11
N CYS A 39 -0.91 -30.55 7.21
CA CYS A 39 0.29 -29.75 7.41
C CYS A 39 1.20 -29.94 6.19
N PRO A 40 1.72 -28.86 5.58
CA PRO A 40 2.67 -29.00 4.49
C PRO A 40 3.85 -29.86 4.93
N HIS A 41 4.26 -30.82 4.10
CA HIS A 41 5.34 -31.78 4.43
C HIS A 41 6.67 -31.08 4.77
N THR A 42 6.88 -29.88 4.22
CA THR A 42 8.06 -29.05 4.48
C THR A 42 7.99 -28.31 5.81
N CYS A 43 6.87 -28.37 6.55
CA CYS A 43 6.63 -27.58 7.76
C CYS A 43 6.31 -28.49 8.96
N HIS A 44 6.23 -27.88 10.13
CA HIS A 44 5.74 -28.51 11.35
C HIS A 44 4.52 -27.75 11.85
N CYS A 45 3.45 -28.46 12.17
CA CYS A 45 2.20 -27.84 12.62
C CYS A 45 1.77 -28.42 13.96
N TRP A 46 1.44 -27.56 14.92
CA TRP A 46 0.87 -27.95 16.21
C TRP A 46 -0.07 -26.87 16.71
N ALA A 47 -1.26 -27.24 17.19
CA ALA A 47 -2.19 -26.33 17.87
C ALA A 47 -2.45 -24.96 17.18
N GLY A 48 -2.49 -24.93 15.85
CA GLY A 48 -2.70 -23.70 15.06
C GLY A 48 -1.41 -22.94 14.70
N ASP A 49 -0.26 -23.30 15.26
CA ASP A 49 1.04 -22.82 14.78
C ASP A 49 1.50 -23.64 13.56
N VAL A 50 2.00 -22.96 12.55
CA VAL A 50 2.60 -23.54 11.34
C VAL A 50 4.02 -23.01 11.19
N ASP A 51 5.01 -23.84 11.51
CA ASP A 51 6.43 -23.51 11.45
C ASP A 51 7.09 -24.06 10.17
N CYS A 52 7.46 -23.14 9.30
CA CYS A 52 8.13 -23.37 8.03
C CYS A 52 9.49 -22.67 7.97
N ARG A 53 10.11 -22.35 9.12
CA ARG A 53 11.40 -21.64 9.17
C ARG A 53 12.56 -22.51 8.68
N GLN A 54 13.55 -21.88 8.04
CA GLN A 54 14.80 -22.54 7.60
C GLN A 54 14.58 -23.74 6.68
N ARG A 55 13.61 -23.64 5.76
CA ARG A 55 13.26 -24.72 4.83
C ARG A 55 13.69 -24.43 3.39
N ALA A 56 14.49 -23.38 3.18
CA ALA A 56 14.95 -22.89 1.88
C ALA A 56 13.78 -22.64 0.90
N LEU A 57 12.63 -22.18 1.42
CA LEU A 57 11.45 -21.93 0.60
C LEU A 57 11.66 -20.72 -0.31
N HIS A 58 11.34 -20.87 -1.59
CA HIS A 58 11.32 -19.76 -2.56
C HIS A 58 9.93 -19.13 -2.71
N GLU A 59 8.89 -19.81 -2.25
CA GLU A 59 7.50 -19.35 -2.28
C GLU A 59 6.75 -19.80 -1.02
N VAL A 60 5.61 -19.15 -0.74
CA VAL A 60 4.71 -19.56 0.34
C VAL A 60 4.07 -20.92 -0.02
N PRO A 61 4.05 -21.91 0.89
CA PRO A 61 3.40 -23.19 0.64
C PRO A 61 1.90 -23.00 0.32
N ARG A 62 1.42 -23.61 -0.77
CA ARG A 62 0.02 -23.46 -1.23
C ARG A 62 -1.01 -24.08 -0.29
N LEU A 63 -0.61 -25.13 0.41
CA LEU A 63 -1.46 -25.90 1.33
C LEU A 63 -1.13 -25.49 2.76
N LEU A 64 -1.85 -24.49 3.27
CA LEU A 64 -1.76 -24.06 4.67
C LEU A 64 -3.09 -24.39 5.39
N PRO A 65 -3.02 -24.84 6.65
CA PRO A 65 -4.22 -25.12 7.43
C PRO A 65 -5.03 -23.85 7.71
N THR A 66 -6.33 -23.87 7.41
CA THR A 66 -7.22 -22.70 7.53
C THR A 66 -7.50 -22.28 8.98
N ASN A 67 -7.24 -23.16 9.94
CA ASN A 67 -7.30 -22.90 11.37
C ASN A 67 -5.95 -22.44 11.96
N ALA A 68 -4.97 -22.10 11.12
CA ALA A 68 -3.69 -21.56 11.59
C ALA A 68 -3.90 -20.21 12.29
N SER A 69 -3.38 -20.09 13.52
CA SER A 69 -3.33 -18.86 14.31
C SER A 69 -1.98 -18.15 14.18
N SER A 70 -0.89 -18.89 13.91
CA SER A 70 0.42 -18.30 13.60
C SER A 70 1.11 -19.01 12.45
N LEU A 71 1.78 -18.25 11.58
CA LEU A 71 2.53 -18.75 10.44
C LEU A 71 3.96 -18.19 10.44
N TRP A 72 4.94 -19.09 10.55
CA TRP A 72 6.36 -18.76 10.64
C TRP A 72 7.07 -19.17 9.35
N LEU A 73 7.37 -18.19 8.49
CA LEU A 73 8.06 -18.37 7.21
C LEU A 73 9.45 -17.71 7.20
N GLY A 74 9.98 -17.36 8.36
CA GLY A 74 11.27 -16.68 8.47
C GLY A 74 12.47 -17.54 8.08
N TYR A 75 13.61 -16.89 7.78
CA TYR A 75 14.85 -17.56 7.37
C TYR A 75 14.67 -18.46 6.13
N ASN A 76 13.99 -17.93 5.11
CA ASN A 76 13.77 -18.59 3.83
C ASN A 76 14.32 -17.73 2.68
N LEU A 77 13.96 -18.08 1.44
CA LEU A 77 14.48 -17.46 0.22
C LEU A 77 13.36 -16.82 -0.61
N ILE A 78 12.24 -16.45 0.04
CA ILE A 78 11.06 -15.90 -0.64
C ILE A 78 11.39 -14.48 -1.10
N ALA A 79 11.33 -14.25 -2.41
CA ALA A 79 11.70 -12.96 -3.00
C ALA A 79 10.50 -12.06 -3.34
N VAL A 80 9.35 -12.67 -3.63
CA VAL A 80 8.15 -11.95 -4.07
C VAL A 80 6.92 -12.60 -3.43
N LEU A 81 6.05 -11.77 -2.85
CA LEU A 81 4.69 -12.19 -2.53
C LEU A 81 3.76 -11.83 -3.69
N GLY A 82 3.37 -12.84 -4.46
CA GLY A 82 2.43 -12.70 -5.58
C GLY A 82 1.01 -12.36 -5.14
N ALA A 83 0.10 -12.18 -6.11
CA ALA A 83 -1.31 -12.00 -5.82
C ALA A 83 -1.87 -13.24 -5.11
N ARG A 84 -2.61 -13.05 -4.01
CA ARG A 84 -3.17 -14.15 -3.20
C ARG A 84 -2.10 -15.17 -2.79
N ALA A 85 -0.94 -14.68 -2.34
CA ALA A 85 0.17 -15.51 -1.90
C ALA A 85 -0.20 -16.45 -0.74
N PHE A 86 -1.19 -16.06 0.06
CA PHE A 86 -1.76 -16.87 1.13
C PHE A 86 -3.18 -17.34 0.76
N PRO A 87 -3.59 -18.55 1.17
CA PRO A 87 -5.00 -18.89 1.21
C PRO A 87 -5.73 -17.96 2.21
N SER A 88 -7.05 -17.94 2.18
CA SER A 88 -7.82 -17.20 3.17
C SER A 88 -7.64 -17.84 4.55
N LEU A 89 -7.01 -17.11 5.48
CA LEU A 89 -6.73 -17.56 6.84
C LEU A 89 -7.42 -16.63 7.84
N PRO A 90 -8.74 -16.79 8.06
CA PRO A 90 -9.57 -15.81 8.77
C PRO A 90 -9.26 -15.69 10.27
N VAL A 91 -8.52 -16.64 10.83
CA VAL A 91 -8.12 -16.68 12.25
C VAL A 91 -6.61 -16.51 12.45
N LEU A 92 -5.85 -16.20 11.40
CA LEU A 92 -4.41 -15.96 11.49
C LEU A 92 -4.16 -14.65 12.22
N LEU A 93 -3.45 -14.72 13.34
CA LEU A 93 -3.14 -13.57 14.19
C LEU A 93 -1.70 -13.09 14.00
N ARG A 94 -0.77 -14.02 13.69
CA ARG A 94 0.66 -13.72 13.56
C ARG A 94 1.25 -14.29 12.28
N LEU A 95 1.98 -13.45 11.53
CA LEU A 95 2.69 -13.84 10.33
C LEU A 95 4.11 -13.27 10.38
N SER A 96 5.11 -14.15 10.33
CA SER A 96 6.50 -13.73 10.24
C SER A 96 7.13 -14.21 8.93
N LEU A 97 7.69 -13.27 8.18
CA LEU A 97 8.48 -13.43 6.97
C LEU A 97 9.88 -12.83 7.16
N THR A 98 10.33 -12.69 8.42
CA THR A 98 11.65 -12.15 8.75
C THR A 98 12.79 -12.91 8.07
N HIS A 99 13.90 -12.25 7.76
CA HIS A 99 15.07 -12.88 7.14
C HIS A 99 14.71 -13.67 5.87
N ASN A 100 13.96 -13.04 4.96
CA ASN A 100 13.70 -13.54 3.62
C ASN A 100 14.44 -12.68 2.60
N ARG A 101 14.03 -12.76 1.33
CA ARG A 101 14.59 -11.94 0.24
C ARG A 101 13.53 -11.03 -0.37
N LEU A 102 12.50 -10.66 0.38
CA LEU A 102 11.34 -9.95 -0.17
C LEU A 102 11.74 -8.60 -0.74
N GLU A 103 11.58 -8.42 -2.04
CA GLU A 103 11.76 -7.14 -2.74
C GLU A 103 10.42 -6.50 -3.05
N LYS A 104 9.38 -7.31 -3.29
CA LYS A 104 8.07 -6.86 -3.74
C LYS A 104 6.94 -7.62 -3.07
N ILE A 105 5.92 -6.88 -2.65
CA ILE A 105 4.66 -7.41 -2.14
C ILE A 105 3.55 -6.91 -3.04
N HIS A 106 2.85 -7.82 -3.71
CA HIS A 106 1.72 -7.47 -4.56
C HIS A 106 0.57 -6.91 -3.71
N ARG A 107 -0.17 -5.91 -4.22
CA ARG A 107 -1.31 -5.27 -3.52
C ARG A 107 -2.43 -6.21 -3.05
N GLN A 108 -2.47 -7.42 -3.60
CA GLN A 108 -3.44 -8.47 -3.26
C GLN A 108 -2.79 -9.67 -2.53
N ALA A 109 -1.53 -9.56 -2.13
CA ALA A 109 -0.80 -10.67 -1.50
C ALA A 109 -1.40 -11.07 -0.16
N LEU A 110 -1.85 -10.09 0.64
CA LEU A 110 -2.32 -10.26 2.02
C LEU A 110 -3.85 -10.32 2.12
N LEU A 111 -4.55 -10.54 1.00
CA LEU A 111 -6.01 -10.74 1.02
C LEU A 111 -6.37 -11.99 1.83
N GLY A 112 -7.42 -11.89 2.65
CA GLY A 112 -7.89 -12.99 3.49
C GLY A 112 -7.20 -13.09 4.86
N LEU A 113 -6.31 -12.14 5.20
CA LEU A 113 -5.61 -12.05 6.49
C LEU A 113 -6.20 -10.95 7.40
N GLY A 114 -7.52 -10.73 7.37
CA GLY A 114 -8.15 -9.58 8.03
C GLY A 114 -8.04 -9.55 9.56
N ALA A 115 -7.87 -10.71 10.20
CA ALA A 115 -7.68 -10.85 11.64
C ALA A 115 -6.21 -10.73 12.08
N LEU A 116 -5.27 -10.52 11.14
CA LEU A 116 -3.84 -10.45 11.44
C LEU A 116 -3.55 -9.27 12.37
N GLN A 117 -2.84 -9.54 13.46
CA GLN A 117 -2.48 -8.56 14.49
C GLN A 117 -1.00 -8.22 14.47
N ASP A 118 -0.16 -9.19 14.12
CA ASP A 118 1.30 -9.06 14.08
C ASP A 118 1.83 -9.50 12.72
N LEU A 119 2.49 -8.57 12.03
CA LEU A 119 3.15 -8.79 10.76
C LEU A 119 4.62 -8.40 10.86
N ASP A 120 5.48 -9.40 10.74
CA ASP A 120 6.91 -9.23 10.75
C ASP A 120 7.51 -9.42 9.35
N LEU A 121 7.96 -8.32 8.77
CA LEU A 121 8.62 -8.22 7.46
C LEU A 121 10.08 -7.76 7.61
N SER A 122 10.67 -7.84 8.80
CA SER A 122 12.03 -7.36 9.03
C SER A 122 13.07 -8.12 8.21
N ASP A 123 14.25 -7.55 8.05
CA ASP A 123 15.40 -8.25 7.45
C ASP A 123 15.08 -8.80 6.04
N ASN A 124 14.54 -7.92 5.21
CA ASN A 124 14.18 -8.17 3.82
C ASN A 124 14.78 -7.06 2.93
N TYR A 125 14.39 -7.01 1.65
CA TYR A 125 14.91 -6.04 0.68
C TYR A 125 13.81 -5.09 0.16
N LEU A 126 12.79 -4.83 0.98
CA LEU A 126 11.66 -3.99 0.56
C LEU A 126 12.13 -2.54 0.41
N SER A 127 11.97 -1.97 -0.78
CA SER A 127 12.31 -0.57 -1.07
C SER A 127 11.11 0.34 -1.23
N VAL A 128 9.94 -0.21 -1.59
CA VAL A 128 8.69 0.52 -1.80
C VAL A 128 7.53 -0.25 -1.19
N LEU A 129 6.63 0.47 -0.54
CA LEU A 129 5.42 -0.08 0.07
C LEU A 129 4.19 0.70 -0.38
N SER A 130 3.27 0.00 -1.04
CA SER A 130 1.99 0.54 -1.47
C SER A 130 0.99 0.52 -0.31
N PRO A 131 0.26 1.61 -0.03
CA PRO A 131 -0.83 1.61 0.96
C PRO A 131 -1.87 0.51 0.71
N GLU A 132 -2.14 0.19 -0.56
CA GLU A 132 -3.11 -0.81 -1.00
C GLU A 132 -2.79 -2.22 -0.49
N THR A 133 -1.51 -2.53 -0.30
CA THR A 133 -1.04 -3.82 0.21
C THR A 133 -1.56 -4.09 1.62
N PHE A 134 -1.76 -3.03 2.41
CA PHE A 134 -2.13 -3.13 3.82
C PHE A 134 -3.63 -2.95 4.09
N LEU A 135 -4.40 -2.46 3.11
CA LEU A 135 -5.86 -2.29 3.23
C LEU A 135 -6.62 -3.53 3.74
N PRO A 136 -6.24 -4.79 3.39
CA PRO A 136 -6.92 -5.96 3.92
C PRO A 136 -6.68 -6.20 5.42
N LEU A 137 -5.64 -5.62 6.02
CA LEU A 137 -5.16 -5.92 7.37
C LEU A 137 -5.84 -5.04 8.43
N THR A 138 -7.17 -5.13 8.54
CA THR A 138 -7.98 -4.23 9.37
C THR A 138 -7.71 -4.31 10.88
N SER A 139 -7.15 -5.43 11.35
CA SER A 139 -6.86 -5.69 12.76
C SER A 139 -5.37 -5.57 13.12
N LEU A 140 -4.52 -5.12 12.19
CA LEU A 140 -3.08 -5.10 12.41
C LEU A 140 -2.70 -4.10 13.50
N SER A 141 -2.01 -4.59 14.51
CA SER A 141 -1.56 -3.84 15.69
C SER A 141 -0.06 -3.60 15.67
N ILE A 142 0.72 -4.60 15.23
CA ILE A 142 2.18 -4.56 15.19
C ILE A 142 2.64 -4.81 13.75
N LEU A 143 3.48 -3.90 13.25
CA LEU A 143 4.13 -4.02 11.95
C LEU A 143 5.65 -3.82 12.11
N ASN A 144 6.42 -4.85 11.79
CA ASN A 144 7.88 -4.74 11.75
C ASN A 144 8.39 -4.61 10.32
N LEU A 145 8.96 -3.44 10.00
CA LEU A 145 9.62 -3.14 8.71
C LEU A 145 11.12 -2.87 8.91
N GLY A 146 11.68 -3.23 10.06
CA GLY A 146 13.08 -3.00 10.38
C GLY A 146 14.02 -3.69 9.38
N TYR A 147 15.22 -3.15 9.20
CA TYR A 147 16.28 -3.74 8.37
C TYR A 147 15.81 -4.08 6.94
N ASN A 148 15.10 -3.15 6.30
CA ASN A 148 14.70 -3.20 4.90
C ASN A 148 15.51 -2.18 4.07
N ARG A 149 15.03 -1.83 2.88
CA ARG A 149 15.66 -0.88 1.95
C ARG A 149 14.78 0.34 1.71
N LEU A 150 13.95 0.71 2.68
CA LEU A 150 13.05 1.86 2.58
C LEU A 150 13.84 3.16 2.66
N GLU A 151 13.80 3.95 1.59
CA GLU A 151 14.36 5.30 1.59
C GLU A 151 13.33 6.34 2.06
N GLU A 152 12.05 6.04 1.88
CA GLU A 152 10.92 6.86 2.28
C GLU A 152 9.73 5.97 2.68
N LEU A 153 8.75 6.56 3.38
CA LEU A 153 7.48 5.91 3.66
C LEU A 153 6.35 6.76 3.10
N GLU A 154 5.58 6.20 2.18
CA GLU A 154 4.48 6.90 1.54
C GLU A 154 3.45 7.35 2.58
N ALA A 155 2.92 8.57 2.40
CA ALA A 155 1.98 9.20 3.32
C ALA A 155 0.71 8.36 3.57
N GLY A 156 0.31 7.52 2.61
CA GLY A 156 -0.88 6.67 2.68
C GLY A 156 -0.69 5.39 3.49
N VAL A 157 0.55 4.94 3.75
CA VAL A 157 0.79 3.66 4.43
C VAL A 157 0.31 3.68 5.89
N PRO A 158 0.68 4.66 6.74
CA PRO A 158 0.21 4.65 8.12
C PRO A 158 -1.32 4.78 8.27
N PRO A 159 -2.03 5.65 7.51
CA PRO A 159 -3.50 5.70 7.53
C PRO A 159 -4.19 4.40 7.09
N ALA A 160 -3.55 3.56 6.27
CA ALA A 160 -4.09 2.27 5.87
C ALA A 160 -4.17 1.25 7.02
N LEU A 161 -3.54 1.55 8.17
CA LEU A 161 -3.45 0.67 9.34
C LEU A 161 -4.08 1.35 10.58
N PRO A 162 -5.42 1.44 10.66
CA PRO A 162 -6.10 2.25 11.68
C PRO A 162 -5.91 1.73 13.11
N GLN A 163 -5.67 0.43 13.29
CA GLN A 163 -5.49 -0.22 14.60
C GLN A 163 -4.01 -0.29 15.03
N LEU A 164 -3.09 0.28 14.25
CA LEU A 164 -1.66 0.15 14.50
C LEU A 164 -1.27 0.78 15.84
N GLN A 165 -0.65 -0.02 16.69
CA GLN A 165 -0.12 0.35 18.00
C GLN A 165 1.40 0.46 17.99
N ALA A 166 2.10 -0.34 17.19
CA ALA A 166 3.55 -0.31 17.09
C ALA A 166 4.02 -0.53 15.65
N ILE A 167 4.97 0.30 15.21
CA ILE A 167 5.71 0.13 13.95
C ILE A 167 7.21 0.24 14.19
N PHE A 168 7.96 -0.71 13.65
CA PHE A 168 9.42 -0.74 13.69
C PHE A 168 9.98 -0.36 12.33
N LEU A 169 10.87 0.64 12.32
CA LEU A 169 11.38 1.31 11.12
C LEU A 169 12.91 1.44 11.11
N ASN A 170 13.58 0.92 12.13
CA ASN A 170 15.02 0.95 12.33
C ASN A 170 15.76 0.21 11.19
N GLY A 171 17.03 0.57 10.94
CA GLY A 171 17.87 -0.12 9.96
C GLY A 171 17.46 0.05 8.49
N ASN A 172 16.66 1.07 8.17
CA ASN A 172 16.31 1.44 6.79
C ASN A 172 17.18 2.62 6.31
N PRO A 173 17.51 2.70 5.00
CA PRO A 173 18.34 3.73 4.40
C PRO A 173 17.60 5.05 4.16
N TRP A 174 17.06 5.67 5.22
CA TRP A 174 16.19 6.85 5.10
C TRP A 174 16.86 8.01 4.33
N MET A 175 16.17 8.49 3.29
CA MET A 175 16.55 9.61 2.43
C MET A 175 15.96 10.90 2.98
N CYS A 176 16.75 11.64 3.75
CA CYS A 176 16.40 12.91 4.39
C CYS A 176 16.46 14.10 3.42
N SER A 177 15.59 14.04 2.41
CA SER A 177 15.28 15.14 1.49
C SER A 177 13.80 15.56 1.65
N CYS A 178 13.15 16.08 0.61
CA CYS A 178 11.70 16.32 0.65
C CYS A 178 10.88 15.02 0.72
N SER A 179 11.44 13.89 0.29
CA SER A 179 10.84 12.55 0.37
C SER A 179 10.48 12.11 1.80
N ILE A 180 11.32 12.46 2.80
CA ILE A 180 11.11 12.02 4.19
C ILE A 180 9.99 12.77 4.90
N LEU A 181 9.53 13.89 4.32
CA LEU A 181 8.59 14.82 4.95
C LEU A 181 7.28 14.16 5.44
N PRO A 182 6.63 13.25 4.69
CA PRO A 182 5.45 12.55 5.18
C PRO A 182 5.76 11.71 6.44
N LEU A 183 6.85 10.96 6.42
CA LEU A 183 7.28 10.15 7.57
C LEU A 183 7.59 11.06 8.78
N TRP A 184 8.38 12.11 8.59
CA TRP A 184 8.72 13.06 9.65
C TRP A 184 7.48 13.68 10.29
N ARG A 185 6.50 14.12 9.49
CA ARG A 185 5.21 14.64 10.00
C ARG A 185 4.46 13.59 10.80
N TRP A 186 4.41 12.35 10.29
CA TRP A 186 3.71 11.27 10.96
C TRP A 186 4.36 10.90 12.30
N LEU A 187 5.70 10.79 12.35
CA LEU A 187 6.47 10.55 13.58
C LEU A 187 6.29 11.65 14.63
N GLY A 188 6.07 12.89 14.18
CA GLY A 188 5.77 14.03 15.07
C GLY A 188 4.48 13.85 15.87
N HIS A 189 3.45 13.27 15.24
CA HIS A 189 2.10 13.11 15.80
C HIS A 189 1.82 11.73 16.42
N ASN A 190 2.58 10.69 16.08
CA ASN A 190 2.33 9.30 16.48
C ASN A 190 3.52 8.73 17.28
N ARG A 191 3.96 9.47 18.29
CA ARG A 191 5.24 9.23 18.98
C ARG A 191 5.25 7.90 19.73
N GLU A 192 4.11 7.56 20.31
CA GLU A 192 3.84 6.34 21.07
C GLU A 192 3.84 5.09 20.20
N LYS A 193 3.62 5.23 18.88
CA LYS A 193 3.56 4.10 17.96
C LYS A 193 4.93 3.63 17.46
N VAL A 194 6.01 4.33 17.82
CA VAL A 194 7.36 4.01 17.33
C VAL A 194 8.29 3.81 18.51
N PRO A 195 8.46 2.56 18.99
CA PRO A 195 9.24 2.25 20.19
C PRO A 195 10.68 2.80 20.13
N GLU A 196 11.32 2.73 18.95
CA GLU A 196 12.71 3.17 18.75
C GLU A 196 12.82 4.48 17.95
N ARG A 197 11.87 5.40 18.09
CA ARG A 197 11.84 6.63 17.28
C ARG A 197 13.16 7.41 17.27
N THR A 198 13.89 7.43 18.39
CA THR A 198 15.16 8.14 18.53
C THR A 198 16.33 7.47 17.80
N SER A 199 16.19 6.20 17.41
CA SER A 199 17.20 5.47 16.63
C SER A 199 17.04 5.69 15.12
N LEU A 200 15.95 6.34 14.68
CA LEU A 200 15.72 6.62 13.27
C LEU A 200 16.65 7.73 12.78
N GLN A 201 17.63 7.33 11.98
CA GLN A 201 18.68 8.18 11.44
C GLN A 201 18.61 8.21 9.92
N CYS A 202 19.01 9.34 9.35
CA CYS A 202 19.23 9.51 7.94
C CYS A 202 20.42 8.68 7.48
N MET A 203 20.32 8.10 6.28
CA MET A 203 21.46 7.51 5.58
C MET A 203 21.87 8.37 4.38
N PHE A 204 20.89 9.00 3.73
CA PHE A 204 21.10 9.88 2.60
C PHE A 204 20.44 11.25 2.81
N PRO A 205 20.93 12.32 2.15
CA PRO A 205 22.21 12.40 1.46
C PRO A 205 23.40 12.20 2.42
N GLU A 206 24.59 11.93 1.89
CA GLU A 206 25.79 11.60 2.68
C GLU A 206 26.12 12.68 3.74
N SER A 207 25.81 13.95 3.46
CA SER A 207 26.00 15.07 4.40
C SER A 207 25.15 14.98 5.67
N LEU A 208 24.07 14.19 5.64
CA LEU A 208 23.17 13.96 6.77
C LEU A 208 23.28 12.53 7.29
N ASN A 209 24.27 11.74 6.86
CA ASN A 209 24.43 10.38 7.34
C ASN A 209 24.51 10.35 8.88
N THR A 210 23.77 9.43 9.50
CA THR A 210 23.58 9.28 10.96
C THR A 210 22.82 10.41 11.66
N TYR A 211 22.37 11.45 10.92
CA TYR A 211 21.62 12.55 11.50
C TYR A 211 20.21 12.07 11.94
N PRO A 212 19.75 12.35 13.16
CA PRO A 212 18.44 11.88 13.61
C PRO A 212 17.28 12.54 12.85
N ILE A 213 16.33 11.76 12.34
CA ILE A 213 15.18 12.29 11.57
C ILE A 213 14.37 13.27 12.42
N MET A 214 14.17 12.98 13.71
CA MET A 214 13.40 13.84 14.60
C MET A 214 14.14 15.13 15.03
N ALA A 215 15.41 15.30 14.66
CA ALA A 215 16.15 16.53 14.96
C ALA A 215 15.87 17.67 13.97
N PHE A 216 15.26 17.39 12.81
CA PHE A 216 14.86 18.45 11.88
C PHE A 216 13.76 19.35 12.46
N GLY A 217 13.92 20.66 12.25
CA GLY A 217 12.89 21.65 12.51
C GLY A 217 11.92 21.78 11.33
N ASN A 218 10.79 22.44 11.55
CA ASN A 218 9.80 22.67 10.49
C ASN A 218 10.39 23.51 9.33
N ASP A 219 11.34 24.40 9.65
CA ASP A 219 12.02 25.26 8.68
C ASP A 219 12.84 24.47 7.64
N SER A 220 13.34 23.28 8.02
CA SER A 220 14.09 22.38 7.13
C SER A 220 13.27 21.91 5.92
N PHE A 221 11.93 21.96 6.01
CA PHE A 221 11.03 21.47 4.96
C PHE A 221 10.20 22.55 4.28
N GLN A 222 10.41 23.84 4.58
CA GLN A 222 9.65 24.95 3.96
C GLN A 222 9.77 24.95 2.43
N GLN A 223 10.94 24.60 1.89
CA GLN A 223 11.19 24.56 0.45
C GLN A 223 10.43 23.40 -0.25
N CYS A 224 10.07 22.34 0.48
CA CYS A 224 9.38 21.17 -0.06
C CYS A 224 7.89 21.41 -0.34
N GLN A 225 7.32 22.48 0.20
CA GLN A 225 5.92 22.87 -0.03
C GLN A 225 5.72 23.74 -1.28
N LYS A 226 6.78 24.05 -2.02
CA LYS A 226 6.66 24.74 -3.31
C LYS A 226 6.08 23.77 -4.34
N VAL A 227 4.75 23.67 -4.35
CA VAL A 227 4.00 23.15 -5.49
C VAL A 227 4.51 23.91 -6.72
N PRO A 228 4.98 23.24 -7.79
CA PRO A 228 5.28 23.96 -9.03
C PRO A 228 4.00 24.70 -9.40
N LEU A 229 4.08 26.03 -9.54
CA LEU A 229 2.96 26.89 -9.90
C LEU A 229 2.14 26.17 -10.99
N SER A 230 0.89 25.81 -10.66
CA SER A 230 -0.01 25.10 -11.57
C SER A 230 0.00 25.78 -12.93
N ALA A 231 -0.10 25.01 -14.02
CA ALA A 231 -0.23 25.56 -15.38
C ALA A 231 -1.35 26.61 -15.49
N GLN A 232 -2.35 26.58 -14.60
CA GLN A 232 -3.36 27.63 -14.45
C GLN A 232 -2.79 28.99 -14.04
N ASN A 233 -1.79 29.05 -13.17
CA ASN A 233 -1.16 30.31 -12.75
C ASN A 233 -0.28 30.89 -13.86
N TYR A 234 0.39 30.03 -14.64
CA TYR A 234 1.10 30.44 -15.85
C TYR A 234 0.12 30.91 -16.95
N ALA A 235 -0.99 30.21 -17.15
CA ALA A 235 -2.03 30.60 -18.09
C ALA A 235 -2.69 31.94 -17.68
N ALA A 236 -2.92 32.15 -16.38
CA ALA A 236 -3.42 33.41 -15.85
C ALA A 236 -2.44 34.56 -16.14
N PHE A 237 -1.14 34.38 -15.92
CA PHE A 237 -0.13 35.40 -16.27
C PHE A 237 -0.06 35.67 -17.78
N LEU A 238 -0.12 34.63 -18.62
CA LEU A 238 -0.04 34.75 -20.08
C LEU A 238 -1.32 35.31 -20.72
N LEU A 239 -2.48 35.13 -20.09
CA LEU A 239 -3.76 35.67 -20.59
C LEU A 239 -4.01 37.07 -20.01
N ILE A 240 -3.95 37.24 -18.69
CA ILE A 240 -4.33 38.50 -18.04
C ILE A 240 -3.32 39.62 -18.36
N GLY A 241 -2.04 39.30 -18.49
CA GLY A 241 -0.99 40.29 -18.81
C GLY A 241 -1.27 41.04 -20.13
N PRO A 242 -1.37 40.35 -21.28
CA PRO A 242 -1.64 40.99 -22.56
C PRO A 242 -3.00 41.70 -22.63
N PHE A 243 -4.06 41.13 -22.06
CA PHE A 243 -5.39 41.76 -22.09
C PHE A 243 -5.43 43.04 -21.24
N SER A 244 -4.79 43.06 -20.07
CA SER A 244 -4.72 44.28 -19.24
C SER A 244 -3.88 45.38 -19.91
N PHE A 245 -2.80 45.01 -20.60
CA PHE A 245 -1.99 45.95 -21.37
C PHE A 245 -2.77 46.54 -22.56
N LEU A 246 -3.46 45.71 -23.34
CA LEU A 246 -4.29 46.18 -24.46
C LEU A 246 -5.47 47.04 -23.99
N ALA A 247 -6.11 46.69 -22.89
CA ALA A 247 -7.18 47.49 -22.29
C ALA A 247 -6.67 48.87 -21.84
N SER A 248 -5.45 48.94 -21.29
CA SER A 248 -4.82 50.21 -20.91
C SER A 248 -4.57 51.10 -22.13
N ILE A 249 -4.01 50.54 -23.21
CA ILE A 249 -3.80 51.29 -24.47
C ILE A 249 -5.13 51.80 -25.02
N PHE A 250 -6.17 50.95 -25.04
CA PHE A 250 -7.49 51.35 -25.51
C PHE A 250 -8.09 52.47 -24.65
N CYS A 251 -8.03 52.38 -23.33
CA CYS A 251 -8.50 53.44 -22.44
C CYS A 251 -7.73 54.75 -22.66
N CYS A 252 -6.39 54.71 -22.75
CA CYS A 252 -5.57 55.89 -22.98
C CYS A 252 -5.89 56.57 -24.32
N THR A 253 -6.05 55.78 -25.39
CA THR A 253 -6.41 56.31 -26.71
C THR A 253 -7.82 56.90 -26.73
N LEU A 254 -8.80 56.20 -26.15
CA LEU A 254 -10.18 56.69 -26.03
C LEU A 254 -10.25 58.02 -25.26
N ILE A 255 -9.61 58.09 -24.09
CA ILE A 255 -9.56 59.32 -23.28
C ILE A 255 -8.88 60.45 -24.08
N GLY A 256 -7.75 60.15 -24.74
CA GLY A 256 -7.07 61.11 -25.61
C GLY A 256 -7.98 61.66 -26.71
N SER A 257 -8.71 60.79 -27.41
CA SER A 257 -9.67 61.17 -28.45
C SER A 257 -10.82 62.04 -27.90
N ILE A 258 -11.39 61.67 -26.75
CA ILE A 258 -12.45 62.45 -26.10
C ILE A 258 -11.94 63.85 -25.74
N VAL A 259 -10.72 63.95 -25.19
CA VAL A 259 -10.11 65.25 -24.85
C VAL A 259 -9.91 66.12 -26.09
N VAL A 260 -9.42 65.54 -27.20
CA VAL A 260 -9.24 66.28 -28.46
C VAL A 260 -10.57 66.78 -29.02
N VAL A 261 -11.60 65.92 -29.05
CA VAL A 261 -12.95 66.31 -29.50
C VAL A 261 -13.53 67.39 -28.60
N TYR A 262 -13.40 67.24 -27.29
CA TYR A 262 -13.86 68.25 -26.32
C TYR A 262 -13.14 69.59 -26.52
N GLN A 263 -11.83 69.59 -26.74
CA GLN A 263 -11.07 70.81 -27.04
C GLN A 263 -11.47 71.43 -28.38
N HIS A 264 -11.75 70.62 -29.40
CA HIS A 264 -12.23 71.09 -30.71
C HIS A 264 -13.60 71.77 -30.58
N LEU A 265 -14.58 71.10 -29.96
CA LEU A 265 -15.92 71.66 -29.71
C LEU A 265 -15.85 72.92 -28.84
N ARG A 266 -14.96 72.95 -27.84
CA ARG A 266 -14.73 74.15 -27.03
C ARG A 266 -14.17 75.31 -27.85
N LYS A 267 -13.19 75.06 -28.74
CA LYS A 267 -12.66 76.08 -29.66
C LYS A 267 -13.74 76.60 -30.60
N GLU A 268 -14.55 75.73 -31.20
CA GLU A 268 -15.66 76.16 -32.05
C GLU A 268 -16.69 77.00 -31.27
N SER A 269 -17.05 76.61 -30.05
CA SER A 269 -17.96 77.40 -29.21
C SER A 269 -17.43 78.79 -28.88
N GLN A 270 -16.10 78.99 -28.86
CA GLN A 270 -15.48 80.30 -28.66
C GLN A 270 -15.42 81.13 -29.95
N THR A 271 -15.29 80.50 -31.13
CA THR A 271 -15.36 81.21 -32.41
C THR A 271 -16.75 81.77 -32.69
N TRP A 272 -17.82 81.11 -32.25
CA TRP A 272 -19.20 81.61 -32.36
C TRP A 272 -19.54 82.73 -31.35
N ARG A 273 -18.70 82.98 -30.33
CA ARG A 273 -18.91 84.03 -29.32
C ARG A 273 -18.15 85.33 -29.60
N ARG A 274 -17.45 85.47 -30.72
CA ARG A 274 -16.89 86.78 -31.11
C ARG A 274 -18.03 87.68 -31.59
N PRO A 275 -18.29 88.84 -30.95
CA PRO A 275 -19.28 89.79 -31.46
C PRO A 275 -18.81 90.30 -32.81
N LEU A 276 -19.71 90.32 -33.80
CA LEU A 276 -19.53 91.10 -35.03
C LEU A 276 -19.35 92.56 -34.62
N SER A 277 -18.12 93.07 -34.66
CA SER A 277 -17.89 94.51 -34.62
C SER A 277 -18.41 95.09 -35.92
N SER A 278 -19.55 95.78 -35.85
CA SER A 278 -19.98 96.72 -36.88
C SER A 278 -18.90 97.77 -37.06
N GLY A 279 -18.15 97.65 -38.15
CA GLY A 279 -17.49 98.80 -38.74
C GLY A 279 -18.54 99.57 -39.53
N ASP A 280 -18.79 100.81 -39.16
CA ASP A 280 -19.35 101.83 -40.02
C ASP A 280 -18.65 103.16 -39.70
N HIS A 281 -18.03 103.67 -40.77
CA HIS A 281 -17.79 105.06 -41.17
C HIS A 281 -17.37 106.13 -40.16
#